data_AF-A0A849DGD5-F1
#
_entry.id   AF-A0A849DGD5-F1
#
_cell.length_a   1.000
_cell.length_b   1.000
_cell.length_c   1.000
_cell.angle_alpha   90.00
_cell.angle_beta   90.00
_cell.angle_gamma   90.00
#
_symmetry.space_group_name_H-M   'P 1'
#
loop_
_entity.id
_entity.type
_entity.pdbx_description
1 polymer ?
#
loop_
_entity_poly.entity_id
_entity_poly.type
_entity_poly.pdbx_seq_one_letter_code
_entity_poly.pdbx_strand_id
1 'polypeptide(L)'
;MSTVTTRTINGRVALDRAGVAEHTGAAYTTVVHWHRHRDRFGFPEGFIHEGKRWFYADDIDTFHMAHLEAKRAVLTKADRRGDPRDLITSGMVARILGYRSYCNLPESLYDNPDHVEIMSDGRRRRYWFRQSVWDHADARTGQQSPGRTPGSATGPRKPHPYAGDPRLTAARELIREADTHGRARRGLGKQLAEQLGIPERTAQRILAVASAERENGI
;
A
#
# COMPACT_ATOMS: atom_id res chain seq x y z
N MET A 1 -5.58 26.83 -26.98
CA MET A 1 -6.66 26.95 -28.00
C MET A 1 -7.87 26.19 -27.48
N SER A 2 -8.95 26.93 -27.28
CA SER A 2 -10.28 26.61 -26.74
C SER A 2 -10.52 25.16 -26.32
N THR A 3 -10.24 24.85 -25.05
CA THR A 3 -10.77 23.66 -24.38
C THR A 3 -12.25 23.94 -24.10
N VAL A 4 -13.09 23.71 -25.10
CA VAL A 4 -14.53 23.72 -24.88
C VAL A 4 -14.85 22.44 -24.13
N THR A 5 -14.89 22.54 -22.81
CA THR A 5 -15.09 21.44 -21.85
C THR A 5 -16.53 20.92 -21.91
N THR A 6 -17.47 21.83 -22.18
CA THR A 6 -18.91 21.58 -22.14
C THR A 6 -19.62 22.35 -23.25
N ARG A 7 -20.63 21.74 -23.89
CA ARG A 7 -21.46 22.37 -24.92
C ARG A 7 -22.86 21.77 -24.91
N THR A 8 -23.89 22.59 -25.18
CA THR A 8 -25.24 22.07 -25.40
C THR A 8 -25.41 21.62 -26.85
N ILE A 9 -25.74 20.35 -27.06
CA ILE A 9 -25.97 19.74 -28.37
C ILE A 9 -27.32 19.00 -28.32
N ASN A 10 -28.24 19.33 -29.23
CA ASN A 10 -29.60 18.78 -29.26
C ASN A 10 -30.36 18.95 -27.92
N GLY A 11 -30.16 20.10 -27.25
CA GLY A 11 -30.81 20.39 -25.96
C GLY A 11 -30.23 19.63 -24.75
N ARG A 12 -29.22 18.78 -24.94
CA ARG A 12 -28.53 18.05 -23.86
C ARG A 12 -27.11 18.61 -23.68
N VAL A 13 -26.64 18.60 -22.44
CA VAL A 13 -25.26 18.97 -22.10
C VAL A 13 -24.34 17.85 -22.58
N ALA A 14 -23.34 18.21 -23.37
CA ALA A 14 -22.32 17.32 -23.89
C ALA A 14 -20.93 17.78 -23.46
N LEU A 15 -20.08 16.82 -23.16
CA LEU A 15 -18.72 16.99 -22.67
C LEU A 15 -17.74 16.43 -23.70
N ASP A 16 -16.61 17.11 -23.91
CA ASP A 16 -15.46 16.46 -24.55
C ASP A 16 -14.71 15.59 -23.52
N ARG A 17 -13.62 14.92 -23.90
CA ARG A 17 -12.88 14.08 -22.95
C ARG A 17 -12.28 14.86 -21.78
N ALA A 18 -11.92 16.12 -21.99
CA ALA A 18 -11.43 16.98 -20.91
C ALA A 18 -12.59 17.34 -19.97
N GLY A 19 -13.77 17.59 -20.53
CA GLY A 19 -15.01 17.79 -19.79
C GLY A 19 -15.40 16.60 -18.95
N VAL A 20 -15.30 15.39 -19.49
CA VAL A 20 -15.54 14.18 -18.70
C VAL A 20 -14.55 14.06 -17.53
N ALA A 21 -13.27 14.41 -17.74
CA ALA A 21 -12.26 14.36 -16.68
C ALA A 21 -12.55 15.36 -15.56
N GLU A 22 -12.88 16.61 -15.92
CA GLU A 22 -13.27 17.65 -14.95
C GLU A 22 -14.57 17.29 -14.22
N HIS A 23 -15.58 16.83 -14.96
CA HIS A 23 -16.91 16.49 -14.44
C HIS A 23 -16.89 15.31 -13.48
N THR A 24 -16.09 14.28 -13.77
CA THR A 24 -15.98 13.07 -12.93
C THR A 24 -14.88 13.17 -11.86
N GLY A 25 -14.06 14.21 -11.89
CA GLY A 25 -12.84 14.32 -11.06
C GLY A 25 -11.77 13.28 -11.38
N ALA A 26 -11.90 12.52 -12.47
CA ALA A 26 -10.93 11.52 -12.88
C ALA A 26 -9.78 12.15 -13.70
N ALA A 27 -8.59 11.56 -13.62
CA ALA A 27 -7.49 11.96 -14.49
C ALA A 27 -7.85 11.74 -15.98
N TYR A 28 -7.43 12.66 -16.86
CA TYR A 28 -7.68 12.55 -18.31
C TYR A 28 -7.23 11.21 -18.89
N THR A 29 -6.08 10.69 -18.46
CA THR A 29 -5.56 9.38 -18.88
C THR A 29 -6.49 8.23 -18.48
N THR A 30 -7.15 8.32 -17.33
CA THR A 30 -8.17 7.37 -16.88
C THR A 30 -9.39 7.41 -17.79
N VAL A 31 -9.87 8.59 -18.18
CA VAL A 31 -10.98 8.74 -19.14
C VAL A 31 -10.62 8.13 -20.50
N VAL A 32 -9.40 8.36 -20.99
CA VAL A 32 -8.89 7.72 -22.23
C VAL A 32 -8.87 6.20 -22.09
N HIS A 33 -8.47 5.68 -20.92
CA HIS A 33 -8.46 4.25 -20.64
C HIS A 33 -9.88 3.65 -20.61
N TRP A 34 -10.82 4.29 -19.90
CA TRP A 34 -12.23 3.87 -19.87
C TRP A 34 -12.82 3.83 -21.28
N HIS A 35 -12.61 4.89 -22.06
CA HIS A 35 -13.10 4.94 -23.44
C HIS A 35 -12.45 3.88 -24.34
N ARG A 36 -11.13 3.64 -24.23
CA ARG A 36 -10.43 2.60 -25.00
C ARG A 36 -10.97 1.20 -24.69
N HIS A 37 -11.34 0.95 -23.44
CA HIS A 37 -11.85 -0.34 -22.97
C HIS A 37 -13.32 -0.27 -22.60
N ARG A 38 -14.11 0.49 -23.38
CA ARG A 38 -15.51 0.77 -23.05
C ARG A 38 -16.37 -0.47 -22.90
N ASP A 39 -16.13 -1.51 -23.69
CA ASP A 39 -16.87 -2.78 -23.60
C ASP A 39 -16.67 -3.47 -22.24
N ARG A 40 -15.50 -3.25 -21.61
CA ARG A 40 -15.20 -3.77 -20.27
C ARG A 40 -15.79 -2.91 -19.16
N PHE A 41 -15.77 -1.58 -19.32
CA PHE A 41 -16.14 -0.64 -18.26
C PHE A 41 -17.58 -0.13 -18.36
N GLY A 42 -18.27 -0.35 -19.48
CA GLY A 42 -19.56 0.26 -19.78
C GLY A 42 -19.47 1.77 -20.08
N PHE A 43 -18.33 2.26 -20.57
CA PHE A 43 -18.16 3.69 -20.86
C PHE A 43 -19.05 4.11 -22.05
N PRO A 44 -19.77 5.26 -22.00
CA PRO A 44 -20.71 5.65 -23.05
C PRO A 44 -20.08 5.78 -24.45
N GLU A 45 -20.85 5.45 -25.48
CA GLU A 45 -20.43 5.69 -26.86
C GLU A 45 -20.48 7.20 -27.16
N GLY A 46 -19.40 7.73 -27.71
CA GLY A 46 -19.31 9.14 -28.06
C GLY A 46 -19.84 9.39 -29.47
N PHE A 47 -20.34 10.60 -29.72
CA PHE A 47 -20.79 11.03 -31.04
C PHE A 47 -19.87 12.12 -31.61
N ILE A 48 -19.86 12.28 -32.93
CA ILE A 48 -19.09 13.35 -33.60
C ILE A 48 -19.98 14.56 -33.83
N HIS A 49 -19.52 15.72 -33.38
CA HIS A 49 -20.16 17.01 -33.65
C HIS A 49 -19.06 18.05 -33.94
N GLU A 50 -19.17 18.72 -35.08
CA GLU A 50 -18.16 19.68 -35.58
C GLU A 50 -16.73 19.10 -35.60
N GLY A 51 -16.60 17.85 -36.05
CA GLY A 51 -15.29 17.17 -36.15
C GLY A 51 -14.67 16.76 -34.82
N LYS A 52 -15.33 17.01 -33.68
CA LYS A 52 -14.89 16.61 -32.35
C LYS A 52 -15.79 15.52 -31.77
N ARG A 53 -15.24 14.70 -30.87
CA ARG A 53 -16.00 13.66 -30.16
C ARG A 53 -16.56 14.21 -28.85
N TRP A 54 -17.84 13.96 -28.62
CA TRP A 54 -18.61 14.41 -27.48
C TRP A 54 -19.33 13.24 -26.79
N PHE A 55 -19.63 13.40 -25.51
CA PHE A 55 -20.38 12.46 -24.69
C PHE A 55 -21.45 13.23 -23.94
N TYR A 56 -22.68 12.73 -23.86
CA TYR A 56 -23.69 13.41 -23.06
C TYR A 56 -23.41 13.28 -21.56
N ALA A 57 -23.60 14.37 -20.81
CA ALA A 57 -23.22 14.45 -19.41
C ALA A 57 -24.02 13.48 -18.51
N ASP A 58 -25.31 13.30 -18.79
CA ASP A 58 -26.21 12.36 -18.11
C ASP A 58 -25.79 10.88 -18.32
N ASP A 59 -25.35 10.53 -19.53
CA ASP A 59 -24.80 9.20 -19.82
C ASP A 59 -23.48 8.97 -19.04
N ILE A 60 -22.66 10.02 -18.92
CA ILE A 60 -21.42 10.00 -18.13
C ILE A 60 -21.72 9.89 -16.63
N ASP A 61 -22.73 10.58 -16.11
CA ASP A 61 -23.17 10.48 -14.71
C ASP A 61 -23.62 9.06 -14.38
N THR A 62 -24.45 8.48 -15.24
CA THR A 62 -24.94 7.10 -15.11
C THR A 62 -23.78 6.11 -15.07
N PHE A 63 -22.85 6.23 -16.03
CA PHE A 63 -21.63 5.42 -16.04
C PHE A 63 -20.80 5.62 -14.76
N HIS A 64 -20.58 6.86 -14.33
CA HIS A 64 -19.70 7.15 -13.20
C HIS A 64 -20.28 6.62 -11.89
N MET A 65 -21.59 6.76 -11.68
CA MET A 65 -22.29 6.17 -10.54
C MET A 65 -22.14 4.65 -10.50
N ALA A 66 -22.43 3.96 -11.61
CA ALA A 66 -22.28 2.50 -11.71
C ALA A 66 -20.81 2.07 -11.52
N HIS A 67 -19.87 2.84 -12.05
CA HIS A 67 -18.43 2.59 -11.90
C HIS A 67 -17.99 2.71 -10.43
N LEU A 68 -18.46 3.75 -9.72
CA LEU A 68 -18.18 3.92 -8.29
C LEU A 68 -18.81 2.81 -7.45
N GLU A 69 -20.04 2.39 -7.76
CA GLU A 69 -20.70 1.29 -7.07
C GLU A 69 -19.95 -0.04 -7.27
N ALA A 70 -19.58 -0.37 -8.51
CA ALA A 70 -18.78 -1.56 -8.80
C ALA A 70 -17.42 -1.51 -8.09
N LYS A 71 -16.78 -0.34 -8.05
CA LYS A 71 -15.51 -0.14 -7.33
C LYS A 71 -15.69 -0.34 -5.82
N ARG A 72 -16.76 0.19 -5.23
CA ARG A 72 -17.10 -0.01 -3.81
C ARG A 72 -17.35 -1.49 -3.52
N ALA A 73 -18.11 -2.19 -4.35
CA ALA A 73 -18.38 -3.63 -4.17
C ALA A 73 -17.09 -4.48 -4.14
N VAL A 74 -16.10 -4.14 -4.96
CA VAL A 74 -14.79 -4.83 -4.97
C VAL A 74 -13.94 -4.49 -3.75
N LEU A 75 -13.92 -3.22 -3.34
CA LEU A 75 -13.10 -2.75 -2.22
C LEU A 75 -13.68 -3.14 -0.86
N THR A 76 -15.00 -3.18 -0.74
CA THR A 76 -15.71 -3.42 0.51
C THR A 76 -16.02 -4.90 0.71
N LYS A 77 -14.97 -5.72 0.81
CA LYS A 77 -15.11 -7.10 1.31
C LYS A 77 -15.28 -7.08 2.83
N ALA A 78 -16.47 -6.68 3.28
CA ALA A 78 -16.84 -6.69 4.69
C ALA A 78 -17.90 -7.77 4.97
N ASP A 79 -17.78 -8.49 6.08
CA ASP A 79 -18.83 -9.41 6.54
C ASP A 79 -20.06 -8.61 7.01
N ARG A 80 -21.19 -8.79 6.32
CA ARG A 80 -22.47 -8.07 6.57
C ARG A 80 -23.47 -8.84 7.43
N ARG A 81 -23.05 -9.92 8.08
CA ARG A 81 -23.94 -10.69 8.98
C ARG A 81 -24.10 -10.02 10.34
N GLY A 82 -25.20 -10.31 11.04
CA GLY A 82 -25.47 -9.87 12.41
C GLY A 82 -26.39 -8.64 12.50
N ASP A 83 -26.76 -8.25 13.73
CA ASP A 83 -27.65 -7.11 13.97
C ASP A 83 -26.85 -5.79 13.81
N PRO A 84 -27.30 -4.82 12.99
CA PRO A 84 -26.65 -3.52 12.84
C PRO A 84 -26.33 -2.82 14.17
N ARG A 85 -27.15 -3.03 15.21
CA ARG A 85 -27.03 -2.44 16.54
C ARG A 85 -26.21 -3.27 17.52
N ASP A 86 -25.63 -4.39 17.09
CA ASP A 86 -24.69 -5.14 17.91
C ASP A 86 -23.44 -4.32 18.18
N LEU A 87 -23.13 -4.14 19.46
CA LEU A 87 -21.91 -3.51 19.90
C LEU A 87 -20.76 -4.54 19.92
N ILE A 88 -19.71 -4.31 19.13
CA ILE A 88 -18.64 -5.27 18.88
C ILE A 88 -17.26 -4.71 19.24
N THR A 89 -16.36 -5.61 19.65
CA THR A 89 -14.98 -5.28 20.06
C THR A 89 -14.04 -5.12 18.86
N SER A 90 -12.88 -4.48 19.05
CA SER A 90 -11.87 -4.28 18.00
C SER A 90 -11.47 -5.57 17.26
N GLY A 91 -11.42 -6.70 17.98
CA GLY A 91 -11.11 -8.00 17.36
C GLY A 91 -12.17 -8.46 16.36
N MET A 92 -13.45 -8.20 16.67
CA MET A 92 -14.54 -8.51 15.75
C MET A 92 -14.58 -7.52 14.58
N VAL A 93 -14.34 -6.23 14.84
CA VAL A 93 -14.21 -5.21 13.78
C VAL A 93 -13.14 -5.62 12.76
N ALA A 94 -11.99 -6.09 13.22
CA ALA A 94 -10.92 -6.56 12.35
C ALA A 94 -11.37 -7.72 11.46
N ARG A 95 -12.11 -8.70 12.01
CA ARG A 95 -12.66 -9.83 11.25
C ARG A 95 -13.68 -9.37 10.22
N ILE A 96 -14.62 -8.51 10.60
CA ILE A 96 -15.64 -7.97 9.69
C ILE A 96 -14.98 -7.27 8.51
N LEU A 97 -13.91 -6.51 8.75
CA LEU A 97 -13.20 -5.75 7.71
C LEU A 97 -12.10 -6.54 6.98
N GLY A 98 -11.91 -7.82 7.31
CA GLY A 98 -10.92 -8.71 6.68
C GLY A 98 -9.47 -8.50 7.11
N TYR A 99 -9.20 -7.80 8.22
CA TYR A 99 -7.86 -7.63 8.76
C TYR A 99 -7.41 -8.84 9.58
N ARG A 100 -6.10 -9.15 9.48
CA ARG A 100 -5.49 -10.25 10.25
C ARG A 100 -5.52 -10.05 11.77
N SER A 101 -5.45 -8.79 12.22
CA SER A 101 -5.42 -8.43 13.65
C SER A 101 -6.04 -7.06 13.88
N TYR A 102 -6.55 -6.83 15.08
CA TYR A 102 -7.09 -5.54 15.51
C TYR A 102 -6.03 -4.42 15.52
N CYS A 103 -4.75 -4.76 15.63
CA CYS A 103 -3.66 -3.77 15.55
C CYS A 103 -3.54 -3.16 14.14
N ASN A 104 -4.16 -3.77 13.12
CA ASN A 104 -4.13 -3.29 11.75
C ASN A 104 -5.39 -2.49 11.39
N LEU A 105 -6.23 -2.16 12.38
CA LEU A 105 -7.37 -1.28 12.14
C LEU A 105 -6.88 0.11 11.73
N PRO A 106 -7.57 0.78 10.79
CA PRO A 106 -7.26 2.15 10.42
C PRO A 106 -7.39 3.07 11.64
N GLU A 107 -6.45 4.00 11.79
CA GLU A 107 -6.48 5.01 12.87
C GLU A 107 -7.79 5.80 12.87
N SER A 108 -8.29 6.16 11.68
CA SER A 108 -9.59 6.82 11.50
C SER A 108 -10.77 6.07 12.11
N LEU A 109 -10.73 4.73 12.15
CA LEU A 109 -11.76 3.92 12.77
C LEU A 109 -11.46 3.70 14.26
N TYR A 110 -10.19 3.47 14.58
CA TYR A 110 -9.73 3.17 15.93
C TYR A 110 -9.97 4.33 16.91
N ASP A 111 -9.84 5.57 16.44
CA ASP A 111 -10.01 6.78 17.25
C ASP A 111 -11.46 7.24 17.39
N ASN A 112 -12.37 6.65 16.60
CA ASN A 112 -13.80 6.98 16.61
C ASN A 112 -14.65 5.75 17.00
N PRO A 113 -14.58 5.26 18.25
CA PRO A 113 -15.49 4.24 18.77
C PRO A 113 -16.86 4.82 19.12
N ASP A 114 -17.90 4.02 18.91
CA ASP A 114 -19.27 4.37 19.34
C ASP A 114 -19.42 4.29 20.86
N HIS A 115 -18.64 3.43 21.52
CA HIS A 115 -18.63 3.29 22.97
C HIS A 115 -17.24 2.98 23.51
N VAL A 116 -16.92 3.55 24.67
CA VAL A 116 -15.68 3.29 25.40
C VAL A 116 -16.00 2.92 26.84
N GLU A 117 -15.54 1.76 27.25
CA GLU A 117 -15.61 1.27 28.62
C GLU A 117 -14.23 1.42 29.28
N ILE A 118 -14.20 2.04 30.45
CA ILE A 118 -12.98 2.17 31.25
C ILE A 118 -13.01 1.06 32.30
N MET A 119 -12.01 0.19 32.25
CA MET A 119 -11.84 -0.89 33.21
C MET A 119 -11.23 -0.38 34.52
N SER A 120 -11.37 -1.18 35.57
CA SER A 120 -10.84 -0.86 36.92
C SER A 120 -9.32 -0.66 36.96
N ASP A 121 -8.58 -1.18 35.98
CA ASP A 121 -7.14 -0.99 35.81
C ASP A 121 -6.77 0.25 34.96
N GLY A 122 -7.75 1.09 34.61
CA GLY A 122 -7.60 2.26 33.76
C GLY A 122 -7.49 1.96 32.26
N ARG A 123 -7.55 0.69 31.85
CA ARG A 123 -7.53 0.34 30.43
C ARG A 123 -8.86 0.66 29.76
N ARG A 124 -8.77 1.14 28.52
CA ARG A 124 -9.93 1.48 27.70
C ARG A 124 -10.27 0.34 26.75
N ARG A 125 -11.48 -0.20 26.86
CA ARG A 125 -12.08 -1.06 25.84
C ARG A 125 -12.94 -0.23 24.92
N ARG A 126 -12.72 -0.40 23.62
CA ARG A 126 -13.44 0.30 22.57
C ARG A 126 -14.42 -0.64 21.91
N TYR A 127 -15.59 -0.10 21.57
CA TYR A 127 -16.61 -0.82 20.88
C TYR A 127 -17.24 0.03 19.77
N TRP A 128 -17.75 -0.66 18.76
CA TRP A 128 -18.43 -0.08 17.61
C TRP A 128 -19.73 -0.81 17.35
N PHE A 129 -20.73 -0.12 16.81
CA PHE A 129 -21.86 -0.79 16.20
C PHE A 129 -21.43 -1.48 14.90
N ARG A 130 -22.05 -2.61 14.57
CA ARG A 130 -21.84 -3.26 13.25
C ARG A 130 -22.13 -2.28 12.11
N GLN A 131 -23.19 -1.48 12.24
CA GLN A 131 -23.54 -0.46 11.26
C GLN A 131 -22.40 0.53 11.04
N SER A 132 -21.85 1.13 12.10
CA SER A 132 -20.73 2.08 12.00
C SER A 132 -19.50 1.48 11.30
N VAL A 133 -19.24 0.19 11.52
CA VAL A 133 -18.15 -0.54 10.86
C VAL A 133 -18.43 -0.75 9.38
N TRP A 134 -19.67 -1.07 9.01
CA TRP A 134 -20.06 -1.19 7.59
C TRP A 134 -20.04 0.14 6.87
N ASP A 135 -20.54 1.20 7.51
CA ASP A 135 -20.49 2.55 6.96
C ASP A 135 -19.04 3.00 6.74
N HIS A 136 -18.15 2.71 7.70
CA HIS A 136 -16.72 2.93 7.53
C HIS A 136 -16.16 2.12 6.36
N ALA A 137 -16.58 0.87 6.19
CA ALA A 137 -16.15 0.03 5.08
C ALA A 137 -16.63 0.58 3.73
N ASP A 138 -17.87 1.06 3.65
CA ASP A 138 -18.49 1.67 2.46
C ASP A 138 -17.90 3.03 2.11
N ALA A 139 -17.45 3.78 3.12
CA ALA A 139 -16.73 5.04 2.95
C ALA A 139 -15.28 4.84 2.48
N ARG A 140 -14.75 3.61 2.40
CA ARG A 140 -13.38 3.36 1.92
C ARG A 140 -13.24 3.77 0.47
N THR A 141 -12.59 4.91 0.25
CA THR A 141 -12.17 5.39 -1.06
C THR A 141 -10.90 4.68 -1.54
N GLY A 142 -10.78 3.37 -1.33
CA GLY A 142 -9.67 2.55 -1.80
C GLY A 142 -8.31 3.23 -1.62
N GLN A 143 -8.08 3.86 -0.44
CA GLN A 143 -6.87 4.59 -0.16
C GLN A 143 -5.72 3.64 -0.44
N GLN A 144 -5.04 3.86 -1.57
CA GLN A 144 -3.84 3.12 -1.88
C GLN A 144 -2.96 3.38 -0.67
N SER A 145 -2.55 2.33 0.05
CA SER A 145 -1.32 2.42 0.81
C SER A 145 -0.37 3.17 -0.12
N PRO A 146 0.24 4.29 0.28
CA PRO A 146 1.24 4.91 -0.55
C PRO A 146 2.22 3.76 -0.80
N GLY A 147 2.17 3.20 -2.00
CA GLY A 147 3.08 2.13 -2.34
C GLY A 147 4.46 2.69 -2.03
N ARG A 148 5.40 1.83 -1.64
CA ARG A 148 6.79 2.23 -1.53
C ARG A 148 7.10 3.16 -2.70
N THR A 149 7.36 4.44 -2.43
CA THR A 149 7.53 5.45 -3.46
C THR A 149 8.52 4.88 -4.49
N PRO A 150 8.09 4.60 -5.73
CA PRO A 150 9.01 4.14 -6.75
C PRO A 150 9.92 5.34 -7.04
N GLY A 151 11.10 5.35 -6.43
CA GLY A 151 12.00 6.51 -6.47
C GLY A 151 12.90 6.70 -5.23
N SER A 152 12.62 6.07 -4.09
CA SER A 152 13.53 6.17 -2.91
C SER A 152 14.73 5.20 -2.98
N ALA A 153 15.19 4.86 -4.18
CA ALA A 153 16.42 4.08 -4.40
C ALA A 153 17.64 4.95 -4.76
N THR A 154 17.50 6.28 -4.70
CA THR A 154 18.58 7.24 -4.97
C THR A 154 18.95 8.05 -3.72
N GLY A 155 18.93 7.40 -2.56
CA GLY A 155 19.73 7.87 -1.42
C GLY A 155 21.04 7.08 -1.40
N PRO A 156 22.17 7.66 -0.95
CA PRO A 156 23.37 6.85 -0.71
C PRO A 156 22.97 5.68 0.17
N ARG A 157 23.29 4.45 -0.28
CA ARG A 157 23.06 3.24 0.53
C ARG A 157 23.63 3.54 1.91
N LYS A 158 22.81 3.44 2.96
CA LYS A 158 23.32 3.56 4.33
C LYS A 158 24.53 2.61 4.43
N PRO A 159 25.71 3.09 4.85
CA PRO A 159 26.88 2.24 4.95
C PRO A 159 26.52 1.01 5.80
N HIS A 160 27.03 -0.16 5.39
CA HIS A 160 26.79 -1.39 6.12
C HIS A 160 27.14 -1.18 7.61
N PRO A 161 26.39 -1.75 8.57
CA PRO A 161 26.61 -1.54 10.02
C PRO A 161 28.03 -1.75 10.57
N TYR A 162 28.96 -2.26 9.75
CA TYR A 162 30.36 -2.51 10.10
C TYR A 162 31.34 -1.88 9.10
N ALA A 163 30.90 -0.98 8.22
CA ALA A 163 31.79 -0.29 7.29
C ALA A 163 32.84 0.51 8.07
N GLY A 164 34.12 0.21 7.85
CA GLY A 164 35.24 0.81 8.59
C GLY A 164 35.50 0.20 9.97
N ASP A 165 34.85 -0.91 10.32
CA ASP A 165 35.05 -1.59 11.60
C ASP A 165 36.39 -2.36 11.61
N PRO A 166 37.31 -2.10 12.57
CA PRO A 166 38.60 -2.79 12.65
C PRO A 166 38.47 -4.30 12.82
N ARG A 167 37.32 -4.80 13.30
CA ARG A 167 37.04 -6.23 13.44
C ARG A 167 36.89 -6.96 12.10
N LEU A 168 36.57 -6.24 11.01
CA LEU A 168 36.55 -6.82 9.67
C LEU A 168 37.95 -7.21 9.20
N THR A 169 39.00 -6.50 9.61
CA THR A 169 40.38 -6.85 9.28
C THR A 169 40.75 -8.22 9.84
N ALA A 170 40.48 -8.45 11.13
CA ALA A 170 40.71 -9.74 11.77
C ALA A 170 39.88 -10.87 11.12
N ALA A 171 38.64 -10.59 10.73
CA ALA A 171 37.80 -11.55 10.01
C ALA A 171 38.36 -11.91 8.62
N ARG A 172 38.88 -10.93 7.88
CA ARG A 172 39.50 -11.13 6.55
C ARG A 172 40.81 -11.93 6.65
N GLU A 173 41.64 -11.63 7.63
CA GLU A 173 42.88 -12.38 7.91
C GLU A 173 42.56 -13.83 8.25
N LEU A 174 41.58 -14.05 9.12
CA LEU A 174 41.16 -15.39 9.53
C LEU A 174 40.62 -16.22 8.35
N ILE A 175 39.85 -15.61 7.45
CA ILE A 175 39.40 -16.27 6.22
C ILE A 175 40.58 -16.58 5.29
N ARG A 176 41.54 -15.66 5.14
CA ARG A 176 42.72 -15.85 4.30
C ARG A 176 43.61 -16.98 4.82
N GLU A 177 43.84 -17.04 6.12
CA GLU A 177 44.60 -18.09 6.78
C GLU A 177 43.93 -19.46 6.60
N ALA A 178 42.61 -19.54 6.81
CA ALA A 178 41.84 -20.75 6.59
C ALA A 178 41.96 -21.26 5.14
N ASP A 179 41.83 -20.37 4.16
CA ASP A 179 41.96 -20.71 2.74
C ASP A 179 43.41 -21.16 2.39
N THR A 180 44.43 -20.48 2.94
CA THR A 180 45.85 -20.79 2.69
C THR A 180 46.23 -22.17 3.20
N HIS A 181 45.64 -22.58 4.33
CA HIS A 181 45.85 -23.89 4.93
C HIS A 181 44.84 -24.95 4.44
N GLY A 182 44.00 -24.64 3.46
CA GLY A 182 42.97 -25.56 2.94
C GLY A 182 41.96 -26.01 3.99
N ARG A 183 41.78 -25.23 5.08
CA ARG A 183 40.89 -25.57 6.19
C ARG A 183 39.46 -25.20 5.85
N ALA A 184 38.52 -26.04 6.28
CA ALA A 184 37.09 -25.73 6.16
C ALA A 184 36.74 -24.48 6.98
N ARG A 185 35.92 -23.59 6.43
CA ARG A 185 35.46 -22.35 7.09
C ARG A 185 34.47 -22.59 8.25
N ARG A 186 34.15 -23.85 8.54
CA ARG A 186 33.28 -24.27 9.65
C ARG A 186 34.01 -24.03 10.97
N GLY A 187 33.43 -23.25 11.87
CA GLY A 187 33.99 -22.96 13.19
C GLY A 187 34.74 -21.63 13.31
N LEU A 188 35.00 -20.93 12.19
CA LEU A 188 35.68 -19.62 12.21
C LEU A 188 34.89 -18.56 12.99
N GLY A 189 33.55 -18.67 13.04
CA GLY A 189 32.71 -17.77 13.85
C GLY A 189 32.99 -17.86 15.35
N LYS A 190 33.22 -19.08 15.86
CA LYS A 190 33.58 -19.31 17.25
C LYS A 190 35.01 -18.86 17.54
N GLN A 191 35.95 -19.16 16.63
CA GLN A 191 37.34 -18.73 16.76
C GLN A 191 37.48 -17.20 16.75
N LEU A 192 36.78 -16.50 15.86
CA LEU A 192 36.76 -15.05 15.81
C LEU A 192 36.09 -14.43 17.04
N ALA A 193 35.06 -15.08 17.57
CA ALA A 193 34.38 -14.65 18.80
C ALA A 193 35.29 -14.71 20.02
N GLU A 194 36.04 -15.80 20.17
CA GLU A 194 37.03 -16.00 21.22
C GLU A 194 38.19 -15.00 21.08
N GLN A 195 38.69 -14.79 19.86
CA GLN A 195 39.79 -13.86 19.57
C GLN A 195 39.43 -12.39 19.87
N LEU A 196 38.20 -11.98 19.60
CA LEU A 196 37.75 -10.58 19.74
C LEU A 196 36.93 -10.33 21.02
N GLY A 197 36.71 -11.34 21.84
CA GLY A 197 35.87 -11.24 23.06
C GLY A 197 34.43 -10.81 22.77
N ILE A 198 33.86 -11.21 21.63
CA ILE A 198 32.52 -10.80 21.18
C ILE A 198 31.55 -11.99 21.12
N PRO A 199 30.23 -11.76 21.14
CA PRO A 199 29.27 -12.84 20.96
C PRO A 199 29.45 -13.55 19.61
N GLU A 200 29.34 -14.89 19.60
CA GLU A 200 29.51 -15.70 18.39
C GLU A 200 28.60 -15.26 17.24
N ARG A 201 27.36 -14.89 17.55
CA ARG A 201 26.41 -14.39 16.55
C ARG A 201 26.87 -13.08 15.90
N THR A 202 27.61 -12.25 16.61
CA THR A 202 28.22 -11.03 16.07
C THR A 202 29.43 -11.36 15.20
N ALA A 203 30.29 -12.27 15.65
CA ALA A 203 31.44 -12.74 14.87
C ALA A 203 31.03 -13.39 13.53
N GLN A 204 29.98 -14.22 13.55
CA GLN A 204 29.42 -14.83 12.32
C GLN A 204 28.91 -13.78 11.33
N ARG A 205 28.27 -12.71 11.81
CA ARG A 205 27.82 -11.60 10.95
C ARG A 205 28.99 -10.83 10.32
N ILE A 206 30.06 -10.60 11.09
CA ILE A 206 31.27 -9.93 10.59
C ILE A 206 31.96 -10.81 9.53
N LEU A 207 32.05 -12.13 9.72
CA LEU A 207 32.59 -13.07 8.72
C LEU A 207 31.77 -13.11 7.43
N ALA A 208 30.43 -13.07 7.54
CA ALA A 208 29.56 -13.05 6.37
C ALA A 208 29.80 -11.78 5.52
N VAL A 209 29.99 -10.64 6.18
CA VAL A 209 30.30 -9.36 5.52
C VAL A 209 31.67 -9.39 4.87
N ALA A 210 32.70 -9.85 5.59
CA ALA A 210 34.06 -9.98 5.05
C ALA A 210 34.12 -10.92 3.84
N SER A 211 33.31 -11.99 3.84
CA SER A 211 33.19 -12.91 2.70
C SER A 211 32.51 -12.24 1.50
N ALA A 212 31.40 -11.52 1.74
CA ALA A 212 30.65 -10.83 0.70
C ALA A 212 31.43 -9.66 0.07
N GLU A 213 32.24 -8.91 0.83
CA GLU A 213 33.10 -7.85 0.28
C GLU A 213 34.18 -8.44 -0.63
N ARG A 214 34.77 -9.58 -0.25
CA ARG A 214 35.78 -10.27 -1.05
C ARG A 214 35.21 -10.83 -2.35
N GLU A 215 34.01 -11.40 -2.33
CA GLU A 215 33.32 -11.91 -3.53
C GLU A 215 32.94 -10.80 -4.50
N ASN A 216 32.71 -9.58 -4.00
CA ASN A 216 32.35 -8.42 -4.81
C ASN A 216 33.55 -7.56 -5.27
N GLY A 217 34.80 -7.94 -4.92
CA GLY A 217 36.01 -7.33 -5.47
C GLY A 217 36.15 -5.81 -5.25
N ILE A 218 35.88 -5.32 -4.05
CA ILE A 218 36.20 -3.95 -3.62
C ILE A 218 37.42 -3.97 -2.69
#